data_AF-A0A3B9BMD7-F1
#
_entry.id   AF-A0A3B9BMD7-F1
#
_cell.length_a   1.000
_cell.length_b   1.000
_cell.length_c   1.000
_cell.angle_alpha   90.00
_cell.angle_beta   90.00
_cell.angle_gamma   90.00
#
_symmetry.space_group_name_H-M   'P 1'
#
loop_
_entity.id
_entity.type
_entity.pdbx_description
1 polymer ?
#
loop_
_entity_poly.entity_id
_entity_poly.type
_entity_poly.pdbx_seq_one_letter_code
_entity_poly.pdbx_strand_id
1 'polypeptide(L)'
;LLLLLVLVLVLVLVLVLVLVLVLVLGGVLADRLGQRDIRWQMWISALGLFIGAPFAVGVYISPDPYTSLLFLAIPTVIIAVYHGPVYAMTQALAPLRMRAVAAAVLLFVTNIIGLGFGPQIVGIISDLLKPEFGLDSLRYALLIVSSLYLWSGLHYLLAARTLREDLARVKNSA
;
A
#
# COMPACT_ATOMS: atom_id res chain seq x y z
N LEU A 1 29.84 18.24 7.16
CA LEU A 1 28.67 18.67 6.36
C LEU A 1 28.67 18.04 4.95
N LEU A 2 29.70 18.27 4.12
CA LEU A 2 29.83 17.68 2.77
C LEU A 2 29.73 16.14 2.73
N LEU A 3 30.47 15.43 3.58
CA LEU A 3 30.39 13.96 3.67
C LEU A 3 28.98 13.45 4.05
N LEU A 4 28.28 14.19 4.91
CA LEU A 4 26.93 13.84 5.36
C LEU A 4 25.91 14.06 4.23
N LEU A 5 26.05 15.15 3.46
CA LEU A 5 25.26 15.39 2.25
C LEU A 5 25.48 14.31 1.18
N VAL A 6 26.73 13.92 0.94
CA VAL A 6 27.06 12.86 -0.03
C VAL A 6 26.47 11.51 0.42
N LEU A 7 26.57 11.17 1.70
CA LEU A 7 25.99 9.95 2.24
C LEU A 7 24.46 9.92 2.08
N VAL A 8 23.77 11.02 2.42
CA VAL A 8 22.32 11.14 2.25
C VAL A 8 21.93 11.01 0.78
N LEU A 9 22.66 11.65 -0.14
CA LEU A 9 22.39 11.57 -1.58
C LEU A 9 22.52 10.13 -2.09
N VAL A 10 23.58 9.42 -1.69
CA VAL A 10 23.81 8.02 -2.06
C VAL A 10 22.71 7.13 -1.51
N LEU A 11 22.30 7.31 -0.25
CA LEU A 11 21.21 6.56 0.36
C LEU A 11 19.89 6.78 -0.37
N VAL A 12 19.54 8.03 -0.66
CA VAL A 12 18.32 8.38 -1.42
C VAL A 12 18.34 7.73 -2.80
N LEU A 13 19.47 7.80 -3.51
CA LEU A 13 19.59 7.20 -4.84
C LEU A 13 19.40 5.68 -4.80
N VAL A 14 20.05 5.00 -3.84
CA VAL A 14 19.90 3.55 -3.65
C VAL A 14 18.45 3.19 -3.34
N LEU A 15 17.81 3.91 -2.43
CA LEU A 15 16.40 3.68 -2.08
C LEU A 15 15.48 3.87 -3.27
N VAL A 16 15.69 4.91 -4.08
CA VAL A 16 14.91 5.15 -5.30
C VAL A 16 15.10 4.03 -6.31
N LEU A 17 16.34 3.59 -6.56
CA LEU A 17 16.61 2.50 -7.51
C LEU A 17 15.99 1.18 -7.07
N VAL A 18 16.11 0.84 -5.79
CA VAL A 18 15.47 -0.36 -5.21
C VAL A 18 13.96 -0.26 -5.33
N LEU A 19 13.37 0.90 -5.00
CA LEU A 19 11.93 1.11 -5.12
C LEU A 19 11.43 0.96 -6.56
N VAL A 20 12.13 1.55 -7.53
CA VAL A 20 11.81 1.43 -8.95
C VAL A 20 11.90 -0.04 -9.40
N LEU A 21 12.94 -0.76 -9.00
CA LEU A 21 13.10 -2.18 -9.32
C LEU A 21 11.94 -3.00 -8.78
N VAL A 22 11.56 -2.80 -7.51
CA VAL A 22 10.45 -3.50 -6.87
C VAL A 22 9.12 -3.18 -7.57
N LEU A 23 8.86 -1.91 -7.88
CA LEU A 23 7.68 -1.47 -8.63
C LEU A 23 7.57 -2.18 -9.98
N VAL A 24 8.66 -2.20 -10.75
CA VAL A 24 8.70 -2.81 -12.08
C VAL A 24 8.50 -4.32 -11.98
N LEU A 25 9.22 -5.00 -11.10
CA LEU A 25 9.10 -6.45 -10.93
C LEU A 25 7.69 -6.85 -10.45
N GLY A 26 7.13 -6.09 -9.51
CA GLY A 26 5.78 -6.28 -9.00
C GLY A 26 4.72 -6.10 -10.08
N GLY A 27 4.83 -5.01 -10.86
CA GLY A 27 3.93 -4.74 -11.99
C GLY A 27 4.01 -5.81 -13.07
N VAL A 28 5.23 -6.21 -13.47
CA VAL A 28 5.44 -7.29 -14.44
C VAL A 28 4.85 -8.61 -13.95
N LEU A 29 4.99 -8.92 -12.65
CA LEU A 29 4.39 -10.11 -12.06
C LEU A 29 2.86 -10.04 -12.11
N ALA A 30 2.27 -8.91 -11.70
CA ALA A 30 0.84 -8.69 -11.74
C ALA A 30 0.27 -8.79 -13.16
N ASP A 31 0.94 -8.20 -14.14
CA ASP A 31 0.52 -8.23 -15.54
C ASP A 31 0.62 -9.64 -16.15
N ARG A 32 1.72 -10.37 -15.88
CA ARG A 32 1.88 -11.76 -16.35
C ARG A 32 0.81 -12.68 -15.80
N LEU A 33 0.46 -12.53 -14.52
CA LEU A 33 -0.62 -13.31 -13.91
C LEU A 33 -2.00 -12.83 -14.41
N GLY A 34 -2.15 -11.52 -14.62
CA GLY A 34 -3.35 -10.87 -15.16
C GLY A 34 -3.71 -11.31 -16.58
N GLN A 35 -2.72 -11.63 -17.41
CA GLN A 35 -2.95 -12.21 -18.75
C GLN A 35 -3.65 -13.58 -18.70
N ARG A 36 -3.48 -14.35 -17.61
CA ARG A 36 -4.15 -15.64 -17.42
C ARG A 36 -5.56 -15.44 -16.85
N ASP A 37 -5.68 -14.62 -15.82
CA ASP A 37 -6.96 -14.19 -15.25
C ASP A 37 -6.81 -12.77 -14.73
N ILE A 38 -7.63 -11.85 -15.24
CA ILE A 38 -7.58 -10.43 -14.89
C ILE A 38 -7.77 -10.19 -13.38
N ARG A 39 -8.42 -11.12 -12.67
CA ARG A 39 -8.59 -11.08 -11.21
C ARG A 39 -7.28 -11.08 -10.45
N TRP A 40 -6.18 -11.57 -11.05
CA TRP A 40 -4.85 -11.51 -10.46
C TRP A 40 -4.38 -10.09 -10.17
N GLN A 41 -4.86 -9.09 -10.91
CA GLN A 41 -4.58 -7.67 -10.61
C GLN A 41 -5.07 -7.29 -9.21
N MET A 42 -6.17 -7.85 -8.73
CA MET A 42 -6.69 -7.59 -7.38
C MET A 42 -6.19 -8.63 -6.36
N TRP A 43 -6.05 -9.89 -6.75
CA TRP A 43 -5.54 -10.93 -5.84
C TRP A 43 -4.10 -10.68 -5.41
N ILE A 44 -3.23 -10.17 -6.29
CA ILE A 44 -1.84 -9.86 -5.91
C ILE A 44 -1.79 -8.75 -4.85
N SER A 45 -2.64 -7.73 -4.98
CA SER A 45 -2.79 -6.66 -3.97
C SER A 45 -3.32 -7.21 -2.65
N ALA A 46 -4.34 -8.08 -2.70
CA ALA A 46 -4.90 -8.71 -1.51
C ALA A 46 -3.88 -9.59 -0.78
N LEU A 47 -3.21 -10.50 -1.50
CA LEU A 47 -2.18 -11.38 -0.95
C LEU A 47 -1.02 -10.57 -0.38
N GLY A 48 -0.58 -9.54 -1.09
CA GLY A 48 0.43 -8.60 -0.61
C GLY A 48 0.01 -8.01 0.74
N LEU A 49 -1.19 -7.47 0.86
CA LEU A 49 -1.67 -6.86 2.10
C LEU A 49 -1.81 -7.86 3.25
N PHE A 50 -2.29 -9.09 2.99
CA PHE A 50 -2.35 -10.14 4.01
C PHE A 50 -0.97 -10.58 4.48
N ILE A 51 0.01 -10.68 3.59
CA ILE A 51 1.40 -10.96 3.94
C ILE A 51 2.01 -9.77 4.67
N GLY A 52 1.65 -8.54 4.29
CA GLY A 52 2.15 -7.31 4.91
C GLY A 52 1.72 -7.14 6.35
N ALA A 53 0.50 -7.57 6.69
CA ALA A 53 -0.06 -7.43 8.03
C ALA A 53 0.85 -8.01 9.16
N PRO A 54 1.28 -9.29 9.13
CA PRO A 54 2.15 -9.82 10.17
C PRO A 54 3.52 -9.15 10.20
N PHE A 55 4.05 -8.69 9.06
CA PHE A 55 5.32 -7.97 9.04
C PHE A 55 5.16 -6.54 9.59
N ALA A 56 4.07 -5.84 9.29
CA ALA A 56 3.75 -4.54 9.86
C ALA A 56 3.60 -4.61 11.38
N VAL A 57 2.93 -5.65 11.89
CA VAL A 57 2.89 -5.95 13.33
C VAL A 57 4.30 -6.20 13.87
N GLY A 58 5.09 -7.02 13.16
CA GLY A 58 6.48 -7.33 13.48
C GLY A 58 7.34 -6.09 13.69
N VAL A 59 7.16 -5.03 12.90
CA VAL A 59 7.88 -3.75 13.06
C VAL A 59 7.76 -3.21 14.49
N TYR A 60 6.56 -3.26 15.05
CA TYR A 60 6.22 -2.58 16.31
C TYR A 60 6.41 -3.44 17.56
N ILE A 61 6.42 -4.77 17.42
CA ILE A 61 6.66 -5.71 18.54
C ILE A 61 8.12 -6.20 18.63
N SER A 62 8.96 -5.81 17.67
CA SER A 62 10.36 -6.24 17.61
C SER A 62 11.15 -5.78 18.84
N PRO A 63 12.12 -6.61 19.31
CA PRO A 63 12.89 -6.33 20.51
C PRO A 63 13.97 -5.26 20.31
N ASP A 64 14.40 -5.03 19.06
CA ASP A 64 15.46 -4.09 18.73
C ASP A 64 15.22 -3.39 17.37
N PRO A 65 15.84 -2.23 17.13
CA PRO A 65 15.64 -1.45 15.91
C PRO A 65 16.06 -2.16 14.62
N TYR A 66 17.08 -3.03 14.66
CA TYR A 66 17.56 -3.72 13.47
C TYR A 66 16.53 -4.76 13.01
N THR A 67 15.95 -5.52 13.95
CA THR A 67 14.86 -6.45 13.65
C THR A 67 13.61 -5.71 13.16
N SER A 68 13.26 -4.56 13.75
CA SER A 68 12.17 -3.71 13.23
C SER A 68 12.39 -3.28 11.78
N LEU A 69 13.62 -2.89 11.42
CA LEU A 69 13.96 -2.49 10.05
C LEU A 69 13.87 -3.66 9.06
N LEU A 70 14.25 -4.87 9.48
CA LEU A 70 14.08 -6.08 8.66
C LEU A 70 12.60 -6.37 8.41
N PHE A 71 11.76 -6.26 9.44
CA PHE A 71 10.30 -6.39 9.27
C PHE A 71 9.72 -5.32 8.34
N LEU A 72 10.22 -4.09 8.41
CA LEU A 72 9.75 -2.95 7.61
C LEU A 72 9.98 -3.14 6.10
N ALA A 73 10.96 -3.96 5.71
CA ALA A 73 11.26 -4.22 4.31
C ALA A 73 10.04 -4.79 3.55
N ILE A 74 9.30 -5.71 4.16
CA ILE A 74 8.19 -6.41 3.49
C ILE A 74 6.98 -5.49 3.25
N PRO A 75 6.44 -4.75 4.24
CA PRO A 75 5.37 -3.77 4.01
C PRO A 75 5.76 -2.70 2.99
N THR A 76 7.03 -2.29 2.97
CA THR A 76 7.55 -1.32 1.98
C THR A 76 7.57 -1.89 0.57
N VAL A 77 7.91 -3.17 0.41
CA VAL A 77 7.81 -3.84 -0.90
C VAL A 77 6.35 -3.97 -1.33
N ILE A 78 5.46 -4.37 -0.42
CA ILE A 78 4.03 -4.54 -0.72
C ILE A 78 3.38 -3.21 -1.12
N ILE A 79 3.71 -2.11 -0.44
CA ILE A 79 3.16 -0.79 -0.80
C ILE A 79 3.58 -0.37 -2.21
N ALA A 80 4.77 -0.77 -2.65
CA ALA A 80 5.22 -0.54 -4.02
C ALA A 80 4.45 -1.42 -5.01
N VAL A 81 4.35 -2.72 -4.75
CA VAL A 81 3.75 -3.69 -5.69
C VAL A 81 2.24 -3.47 -5.87
N TYR A 82 1.48 -3.18 -4.81
CA TYR A 82 0.01 -3.10 -4.92
C TYR A 82 -0.47 -1.86 -5.69
N HIS A 83 0.30 -0.77 -5.72
CA HIS A 83 -0.10 0.45 -6.40
C HIS A 83 -0.31 0.23 -7.90
N GLY A 84 0.59 -0.49 -8.57
CA GLY A 84 0.53 -0.70 -10.03
C GLY A 84 -0.82 -1.23 -10.51
N PRO A 85 -1.27 -2.40 -10.01
CA PRO A 85 -2.58 -2.96 -10.36
C PRO A 85 -3.76 -2.05 -10.06
N VAL A 86 -3.71 -1.30 -8.96
CA VAL A 86 -4.78 -0.38 -8.54
C VAL A 86 -4.92 0.77 -9.53
N TYR A 87 -3.81 1.40 -9.91
CA TYR A 87 -3.81 2.45 -10.93
C TYR A 87 -4.27 1.89 -12.28
N ALA A 88 -3.75 0.74 -12.70
CA ALA A 88 -4.12 0.11 -13.97
C ALA A 88 -5.62 -0.21 -14.04
N MET A 89 -6.18 -0.86 -13.01
CA MET A 89 -7.61 -1.23 -13.00
C MET A 89 -8.52 -0.02 -12.86
N THR A 90 -8.12 1.01 -12.11
CA THR A 90 -8.87 2.27 -12.04
C THR A 90 -8.97 2.91 -13.43
N GLN A 91 -7.88 2.93 -14.20
CA GLN A 91 -7.86 3.47 -15.55
C GLN A 91 -8.63 2.60 -16.57
N ALA A 92 -8.59 1.27 -16.38
CA ALA A 92 -9.29 0.32 -17.24
C ALA A 92 -10.82 0.37 -17.05
N LEU A 93 -11.28 0.60 -15.83
CA LEU A 93 -12.70 0.72 -15.49
C LEU A 93 -13.27 2.11 -15.80
N ALA A 94 -12.43 3.14 -15.89
CA ALA A 94 -12.86 4.48 -16.24
C ALA A 94 -13.14 4.61 -17.76
N PRO A 95 -14.29 5.20 -18.16
CA PRO A 95 -14.52 5.60 -19.54
C PRO A 95 -13.41 6.53 -20.04
N LEU A 96 -13.09 6.48 -21.34
CA LEU A 96 -11.98 7.25 -21.94
C LEU A 96 -11.99 8.74 -21.55
N ARG A 97 -13.15 9.38 -21.61
CA ARG A 97 -13.32 10.81 -21.25
C ARG A 97 -13.15 11.13 -19.76
N MET A 98 -13.18 10.12 -18.90
CA MET A 98 -13.14 10.26 -17.44
C MET A 98 -11.83 9.76 -16.81
N ARG A 99 -10.89 9.24 -17.59
CA ARG A 99 -9.62 8.68 -17.07
C ARG A 99 -8.82 9.65 -16.21
N ALA A 100 -8.74 10.92 -16.62
CA ALA A 100 -8.10 11.98 -15.83
C ALA A 100 -8.83 12.24 -14.50
N VAL A 101 -10.17 12.26 -14.52
CA VAL A 101 -10.99 12.43 -13.31
C VAL A 101 -10.83 11.24 -12.37
N ALA A 102 -10.83 10.01 -12.90
CA ALA A 102 -10.62 8.80 -12.11
C ALA A 102 -9.24 8.78 -11.44
N ALA A 103 -8.18 9.19 -12.15
CA ALA A 103 -6.85 9.36 -11.58
C ALA A 103 -6.85 10.41 -10.46
N ALA A 104 -7.47 11.56 -10.70
CA ALA A 104 -7.53 12.67 -9.75
C ALA A 104 -8.28 12.26 -8.47
N VAL A 105 -9.43 11.57 -8.60
CA VAL A 105 -10.20 11.06 -7.46
C VAL A 105 -9.39 10.03 -6.68
N LEU A 106 -8.76 9.07 -7.36
CA LEU A 106 -7.91 8.08 -6.72
C LEU A 106 -6.78 8.74 -5.92
N LEU A 107 -6.03 9.65 -6.54
CA LEU A 107 -4.95 10.38 -5.89
C LEU A 107 -5.45 11.26 -4.75
N PHE A 108 -6.57 11.95 -4.93
CA PHE A 108 -7.15 12.79 -3.89
C PHE A 108 -7.52 11.97 -2.66
N VAL A 109 -8.21 10.84 -2.85
CA VAL A 109 -8.62 9.95 -1.76
C VAL A 109 -7.39 9.33 -1.07
N THR A 110 -6.40 8.84 -1.82
CA THR A 110 -5.21 8.22 -1.23
C THR A 110 -4.36 9.23 -0.46
N ASN A 111 -4.22 10.46 -0.97
CA ASN A 111 -3.44 11.50 -0.27
C ASN A 111 -4.19 12.04 0.95
N ILE A 112 -5.49 12.36 0.84
CA ILE A 112 -6.24 12.89 1.99
C ILE A 112 -6.38 11.85 3.10
N ILE A 113 -6.74 10.61 2.78
CA ILE A 113 -6.94 9.58 3.81
C ILE A 113 -5.59 9.11 4.33
N GLY A 114 -4.66 8.75 3.43
CA GLY A 114 -3.39 8.14 3.81
C GLY A 114 -2.42 9.13 4.44
N LEU A 115 -2.09 10.22 3.72
CA LEU A 115 -1.10 11.19 4.17
C LEU A 115 -1.68 12.27 5.08
N GLY A 116 -2.94 12.66 4.86
CA GLY A 116 -3.63 13.66 5.67
C GLY A 116 -4.14 13.07 6.99
N PHE A 117 -5.18 12.24 6.91
CA PHE A 117 -5.85 11.71 8.09
C PHE A 117 -5.09 10.59 8.80
N GLY A 118 -4.22 9.85 8.11
CA GLY A 118 -3.46 8.74 8.70
C GLY A 118 -2.74 9.11 10.00
N PRO A 119 -1.78 10.05 9.98
CA PRO A 119 -1.07 10.49 11.18
C PRO A 119 -1.98 11.06 12.26
N GLN A 120 -3.03 11.79 11.87
CA GLN A 120 -3.98 12.39 12.81
C GLN A 120 -4.80 11.33 13.55
N ILE A 121 -5.28 10.30 12.84
CA ILE A 121 -6.00 9.16 13.43
C ILE A 121 -5.09 8.41 14.39
N VAL A 122 -3.84 8.13 13.98
CA VAL A 122 -2.85 7.47 14.87
C VAL A 122 -2.62 8.31 16.13
N GLY A 123 -2.46 9.62 16.00
CA GLY A 123 -2.29 10.53 17.13
C GLY A 123 -3.46 10.50 18.10
N ILE A 124 -4.69 10.63 17.59
CA ILE A 124 -5.91 10.56 18.42
C ILE A 124 -6.00 9.22 19.15
N ILE A 125 -5.78 8.10 18.46
CA ILE A 125 -5.80 6.78 19.09
C ILE A 125 -4.71 6.67 20.17
N SER A 126 -3.50 7.19 19.89
CA SER A 126 -2.41 7.22 20.87
C SER A 126 -2.79 8.05 22.11
N ASP A 127 -3.40 9.22 21.94
CA ASP A 127 -3.82 10.07 23.07
C ASP A 127 -4.91 9.40 23.91
N LEU A 128 -5.85 8.69 23.27
CA LEU A 128 -6.87 7.91 23.97
C LEU A 128 -6.29 6.72 24.74
N LEU A 129 -5.23 6.10 24.25
CA LEU A 129 -4.54 4.98 24.89
C LEU A 129 -3.52 5.41 25.95
N LYS A 130 -3.12 6.69 25.95
CA LYS A 130 -2.09 7.22 26.85
C LYS A 130 -2.37 7.01 28.35
N PRO A 131 -3.62 7.12 28.86
CA PRO A 131 -3.90 6.88 30.28
C PRO A 131 -3.57 5.46 30.73
N GLU A 132 -3.72 4.46 29.86
CA GLU A 132 -3.51 3.05 30.18
C GLU A 132 -2.10 2.57 29.80
N PHE A 133 -1.58 3.01 28.65
CA PHE A 133 -0.34 2.48 28.07
C PHE A 133 0.85 3.44 28.11
N GLY A 134 0.68 4.69 28.57
CA GLY A 134 1.77 5.66 28.75
C GLY A 134 2.63 5.85 27.50
N LEU A 135 3.94 5.59 27.61
CA LEU A 135 4.90 5.72 26.51
C LEU A 135 4.65 4.73 25.36
N ASP A 136 3.97 3.62 25.64
CA ASP A 136 3.70 2.57 24.66
C ASP A 136 2.41 2.80 23.86
N SER A 137 1.64 3.84 24.23
CA SER A 137 0.37 4.18 23.57
C SER A 137 0.50 4.34 22.05
N LEU A 138 1.57 4.98 21.56
CA LEU A 138 1.81 5.14 20.13
C LEU A 138 2.07 3.80 19.44
N ARG A 139 2.82 2.90 20.08
CA ARG A 139 3.06 1.54 19.57
C ARG A 139 1.75 0.78 19.41
N TYR A 140 0.87 0.83 20.41
CA TYR A 140 -0.43 0.17 20.34
C TYR A 140 -1.37 0.82 19.32
N ALA A 141 -1.34 2.15 19.18
CA ALA A 141 -2.10 2.85 18.14
C ALA A 141 -1.68 2.39 16.73
N LEU A 142 -0.37 2.27 16.47
CA LEU A 142 0.16 1.78 15.20
C LEU A 142 -0.18 0.31 14.95
N LEU A 143 -0.20 -0.52 15.99
CA LEU A 143 -0.64 -1.92 15.90
C LEU A 143 -2.13 -2.03 15.54
N ILE A 144 -2.98 -1.22 16.17
CA ILE A 144 -4.42 -1.17 15.84
C ILE A 144 -4.61 -0.75 14.39
N VAL A 145 -3.94 0.31 13.95
CA VAL A 145 -4.05 0.82 12.57
C VAL A 145 -3.46 -0.16 11.54
N SER A 146 -2.49 -0.98 11.93
CA SER A 146 -1.96 -2.06 11.08
C SER A 146 -3.01 -3.10 10.71
N SER A 147 -4.10 -3.25 11.48
CA SER A 147 -5.23 -4.11 11.10
C SER A 147 -5.92 -3.69 9.80
N LEU A 148 -5.76 -2.42 9.38
CA LEU A 148 -6.27 -1.92 8.11
C LEU A 148 -5.65 -2.62 6.90
N TYR A 149 -4.49 -3.26 7.03
CA TYR A 149 -3.94 -4.14 5.99
C TYR A 149 -4.90 -5.28 5.68
N LEU A 150 -5.43 -5.95 6.72
CA LEU A 150 -6.37 -7.05 6.57
C LEU A 150 -7.69 -6.55 5.98
N TRP A 151 -8.19 -5.42 6.48
CA TRP A 151 -9.40 -4.78 5.96
C TRP A 151 -9.28 -4.46 4.47
N SER A 152 -8.17 -3.82 4.07
CA SER A 152 -7.89 -3.49 2.68
C SER A 152 -7.74 -4.74 1.81
N GLY A 153 -7.01 -5.76 2.29
CA GLY A 153 -6.86 -7.04 1.60
C GLY A 153 -8.20 -7.73 1.32
N LEU A 154 -9.13 -7.69 2.28
CA LEU A 154 -10.50 -8.20 2.09
C LEU A 154 -11.25 -7.43 1.00
N HIS A 155 -11.13 -6.10 0.96
CA HIS A 155 -11.79 -5.30 -0.09
C HIS A 155 -11.24 -5.59 -1.48
N TYR A 156 -9.92 -5.84 -1.61
CA TYR A 156 -9.34 -6.29 -2.87
C TYR A 156 -9.83 -7.69 -3.27
N LEU A 157 -9.98 -8.62 -2.32
CA LEU A 157 -10.59 -9.92 -2.63
C LEU A 157 -12.04 -9.80 -3.09
N LEU A 158 -12.82 -8.90 -2.49
CA LEU A 158 -14.20 -8.64 -2.89
C LEU A 158 -14.26 -8.01 -4.28
N ALA A 159 -13.43 -7.01 -4.55
CA ALA A 159 -13.32 -6.37 -5.86
C ALA A 159 -12.93 -7.36 -6.97
N ALA A 160 -12.05 -8.33 -6.66
CA ALA A 160 -11.66 -9.38 -7.61
C ALA A 160 -12.87 -10.21 -8.11
N ARG A 161 -13.95 -10.32 -7.33
CA ARG A 161 -15.13 -11.12 -7.71
C ARG A 161 -15.85 -10.51 -8.90
N THR A 162 -16.07 -9.19 -8.89
CA THR A 162 -16.84 -8.45 -9.91
C THR A 162 -15.99 -7.89 -11.04
N LEU A 163 -14.67 -7.77 -10.86
CA LEU A 163 -13.76 -7.10 -11.81
C LEU A 163 -13.95 -7.50 -13.29
N ARG A 164 -14.12 -8.80 -13.55
CA ARG A 164 -14.29 -9.32 -14.92
C ARG A 164 -15.59 -8.81 -15.57
N GLU A 165 -16.67 -8.78 -14.80
CA GLU A 165 -17.98 -8.33 -15.27
C GLU A 165 -17.97 -6.81 -15.47
N ASP A 166 -17.35 -6.08 -14.54
CA ASP A 166 -17.25 -4.62 -14.60
C ASP A 166 -16.46 -4.16 -15.83
N LEU A 167 -15.33 -4.82 -16.14
CA LEU A 167 -14.56 -4.56 -17.36
C LEU A 167 -15.34 -4.88 -18.65
N ALA A 168 -16.14 -5.96 -18.64
CA ALA A 168 -16.99 -6.29 -19.78
C ALA A 168 -18.09 -5.23 -20.01
N ARG A 169 -18.69 -4.71 -18.94
CA ARG A 169 -19.70 -3.64 -19.02
C ARG A 169 -19.13 -2.36 -19.60
N VAL A 170 -17.91 -1.98 -19.20
CA VAL A 170 -17.21 -0.80 -19.75
C VAL A 170 -16.94 -0.98 -21.25
N LYS A 171 -16.47 -2.16 -21.66
CA LYS A 171 -16.22 -2.48 -23.08
C LYS A 171 -17.50 -2.40 -23.92
N ASN A 172 -18.64 -2.81 -23.38
CA ASN A 172 -19.93 -2.79 -24.09
C ASN A 172 -20.58 -1.39 -24.13
N SER A 173 -20.14 -0.46 -23.30
CA SER A 173 -20.68 0.92 -23.21
C SER A 173 -19.84 1.94 -23.98
N ALA A 174 -18.73 1.50 -24.59
CA ALA A 174 -17.80 2.31 -25.37
C ALA A 174 -18.07 2.13 -26.87
#